data_AF-A0A2P4QU26-F1
#
_entry.id   AF-A0A2P4QU26-F1
#
_cell.length_a   1.000
_cell.length_b   1.000
_cell.length_c   1.000
_cell.angle_alpha   90.00
_cell.angle_beta   90.00
_cell.angle_gamma   90.00
#
_symmetry.space_group_name_H-M   'P 1'
#
loop_
_entity.id
_entity.type
_entity.pdbx_description
1 polymer ?
#
loop_
_entity_poly.entity_id
_entity_poly.type
_entity_poly.pdbx_seq_one_letter_code
_entity_poly.pdbx_strand_id
1 'polypeptide(L)'
;MPTPILSPMQIDLDKEIDYYNVDDDDNEEYNDNRDKSDTREPLPKPHIVEGERYLIVKEFNYAMNVLDGKILIITKYKNVAKELIPTSLYHSDIEYRKALETYLSKYAEYYIKNIGQNAWISLFSDKLLAEIKTKCRSRRNDFAASIRSAMFSVFGEQRLKRIDNNSPSMKIAEWKQNQKTRNAFYELFKNHDILTKIGHSVFKQYRDKELPFTHCAYILSICDILLNPNSYSIKCNDKSVMKRVKFFLVNNFRKFSQFF
;
A
#
# COMPACT_ATOMS: atom_id res chain seq x y z
N MET A 1 -43.12 -27.22 3.07
CA MET A 1 -42.85 -25.87 3.59
C MET A 1 -42.38 -25.00 2.43
N PRO A 2 -42.80 -23.73 2.31
CA PRO A 2 -42.32 -22.86 1.24
C PRO A 2 -40.91 -22.35 1.57
N THR A 3 -40.01 -22.40 0.59
CA THR A 3 -38.66 -21.85 0.66
C THR A 3 -38.72 -20.32 0.82
N PRO A 4 -37.95 -19.69 1.73
CA PRO A 4 -37.95 -18.24 1.84
C PRO A 4 -37.28 -17.63 0.60
N ILE A 5 -37.99 -16.71 -0.05
CA ILE A 5 -37.45 -15.84 -1.10
C ILE A 5 -36.48 -14.88 -0.42
N LEU A 6 -35.19 -15.01 -0.71
CA LEU A 6 -34.16 -14.04 -0.32
C LEU A 6 -34.42 -12.72 -1.05
N SER A 7 -34.85 -11.71 -0.31
CA SER A 7 -35.01 -10.35 -0.82
C SER A 7 -33.68 -9.81 -1.39
N PRO A 8 -33.69 -9.07 -2.51
CA PRO A 8 -32.50 -8.39 -3.02
C PRO A 8 -31.97 -7.39 -1.98
N MET A 9 -30.71 -7.57 -1.59
CA MET A 9 -30.03 -6.76 -0.58
C MET A 9 -29.94 -5.30 -1.03
N GLN A 10 -30.70 -4.41 -0.37
CA GLN A 10 -30.60 -2.96 -0.53
C GLN A 10 -29.34 -2.46 0.16
N ILE A 11 -28.44 -1.89 -0.63
CA ILE A 11 -27.30 -1.12 -0.14
C ILE A 11 -27.86 0.26 0.19
N ASP A 12 -27.77 0.66 1.46
CA ASP A 12 -28.09 2.02 1.90
C ASP A 12 -26.96 2.95 1.42
N LEU A 13 -27.09 3.46 0.19
CA LEU A 13 -26.13 4.34 -0.48
C LEU A 13 -25.97 5.69 0.23
N ASP A 14 -26.93 6.09 1.07
CA ASP A 14 -26.96 7.45 1.65
C ASP A 14 -25.88 7.62 2.72
N LYS A 15 -25.42 6.54 3.35
CA LYS A 15 -24.25 6.56 4.28
C LYS A 15 -22.89 6.58 3.59
N GLU A 16 -22.85 6.38 2.27
CA GLU A 16 -21.62 6.31 1.48
C GLU A 16 -21.16 7.71 1.00
N ILE A 17 -22.09 8.67 0.88
CA ILE A 17 -21.84 10.00 0.31
C ILE A 17 -20.97 10.88 1.24
N ASP A 18 -21.23 10.87 2.55
CA ASP A 18 -20.51 11.73 3.51
C ASP A 18 -19.03 11.33 3.69
N TYR A 19 -18.67 10.07 3.42
CA TYR A 19 -17.29 9.62 3.58
C TYR A 19 -16.36 10.16 2.46
N TYR A 20 -16.89 10.57 1.31
CA TYR A 20 -16.08 10.95 0.14
C TYR A 20 -15.82 12.46 -0.02
N ASN A 21 -16.50 13.33 0.74
CA ASN A 21 -16.45 14.78 0.59
C ASN A 21 -15.71 15.49 1.74
N VAL A 22 -14.41 15.25 1.90
CA VAL A 22 -13.56 16.13 2.72
C VAL A 22 -12.37 16.54 1.89
N ASP A 23 -12.34 17.82 1.57
CA ASP A 23 -11.38 18.51 0.73
C ASP A 23 -9.94 18.37 1.24
N ASP A 24 -9.03 18.38 0.27
CA ASP A 24 -7.59 18.45 0.46
C ASP A 24 -7.21 19.83 0.99
N ASP A 25 -6.80 19.90 2.26
CA ASP A 25 -6.03 21.04 2.75
C ASP A 25 -4.82 20.53 3.54
N ASP A 26 -3.65 20.68 2.91
CA ASP A 26 -2.34 20.42 3.47
C ASP A 26 -1.98 21.65 4.31
N ASN A 27 -1.77 21.49 5.62
CA ASN A 27 -0.78 22.23 6.43
C ASN A 27 -0.97 21.93 7.92
N GLU A 28 -0.11 21.08 8.52
CA GLU A 28 0.21 21.21 9.94
C GLU A 28 1.73 21.06 10.13
N GLU A 29 2.35 22.21 10.37
CA GLU A 29 3.74 22.40 10.76
C GLU A 29 3.84 22.19 12.28
N TYR A 30 4.59 21.18 12.72
CA TYR A 30 4.80 20.88 14.14
C TYR A 30 6.14 21.46 14.60
N ASN A 31 6.09 22.53 15.40
CA ASN A 31 7.21 23.00 16.20
C ASN A 31 7.14 22.35 17.59
N ASP A 32 8.17 21.59 17.99
CA ASP A 32 8.34 21.10 19.36
C ASP A 32 9.58 21.73 19.99
N ASN A 33 9.33 22.56 21.01
CA ASN A 33 10.35 23.08 21.92
C ASN A 33 10.22 22.34 23.25
N ARG A 34 11.24 21.58 23.64
CA ARG A 34 11.47 21.27 25.06
C ARG A 34 12.93 21.41 25.45
N ASP A 35 13.11 22.25 26.46
CA ASP A 35 14.32 22.52 27.22
C ASP A 35 14.41 21.54 28.42
N LYS A 36 15.65 21.08 28.70
CA LYS A 36 16.22 20.58 29.98
C LYS A 36 15.49 19.46 30.76
N SER A 37 16.11 18.58 31.54
CA SER A 37 17.48 18.21 31.95
C SER A 37 17.27 17.07 32.95
N ASP A 38 18.13 16.05 33.04
CA ASP A 38 18.81 15.68 34.30
C ASP A 38 19.75 14.47 34.11
N THR A 39 20.67 14.38 35.05
CA THR A 39 22.02 13.83 35.00
C THR A 39 22.07 12.53 35.81
N ARG A 40 22.61 11.43 35.27
CA ARG A 40 23.09 10.28 36.06
C ARG A 40 24.35 9.67 35.46
N GLU A 41 25.29 9.34 36.35
CA GLU A 41 26.71 9.01 36.16
C GLU A 41 27.02 7.80 35.25
N PRO A 42 28.22 7.74 34.64
CA PRO A 42 28.55 6.73 33.63
C PRO A 42 29.18 5.44 34.20
N LEU A 43 28.67 4.30 33.74
CA LEU A 43 29.28 2.97 33.92
C LEU A 43 30.46 2.75 32.95
N PRO A 44 31.41 1.85 33.27
CA PRO A 44 32.69 1.76 32.56
C PRO A 44 32.51 1.27 31.11
N LYS A 45 33.11 2.02 30.17
CA LYS A 45 33.08 1.75 28.73
C LYS A 45 33.90 0.49 28.41
N PRO A 46 33.40 -0.44 27.57
CA PRO A 46 34.26 -1.42 26.93
C PRO A 46 35.24 -0.68 26.00
N HIS A 47 36.54 -0.88 26.21
CA HIS A 47 37.61 -0.36 25.36
C HIS A 47 37.52 -1.02 23.98
N ILE A 48 36.75 -0.40 23.08
CA ILE A 48 36.90 -0.56 21.64
C ILE A 48 37.35 0.80 21.15
N VAL A 49 38.54 0.83 20.56
CA VAL A 49 39.28 2.05 20.19
C VAL A 49 38.39 2.93 19.31
N GLU A 50 38.06 4.12 19.81
CA GLU A 50 37.16 5.10 19.18
C GLU A 50 37.63 5.49 17.76
N GLY A 51 38.94 5.38 17.51
CA GLY A 51 39.56 5.54 16.19
C GLY A 51 39.23 4.45 15.16
N GLU A 52 39.04 3.20 15.57
CA GLU A 52 38.66 2.10 14.65
C GLU A 52 37.20 2.23 14.21
N ARG A 53 36.31 2.63 15.11
CA ARG A 53 34.91 2.95 14.76
C ARG A 53 34.81 4.14 13.81
N TYR A 54 35.61 5.18 14.06
CA TYR A 54 35.63 6.37 13.20
C TYR A 54 36.18 6.04 11.81
N LEU A 55 37.23 5.22 11.71
CA LEU A 55 37.76 4.76 10.42
C LEU A 55 36.74 3.91 9.65
N ILE A 56 36.09 2.93 10.29
CA ILE A 56 35.13 2.03 9.62
C ILE A 56 33.86 2.79 9.18
N VAL A 57 33.37 3.75 9.96
CA VAL A 57 32.24 4.61 9.56
C VAL A 57 32.63 5.56 8.44
N LYS A 58 33.86 6.08 8.45
CA LYS A 58 34.36 6.95 7.38
C LYS A 58 34.65 6.18 6.10
N GLU A 59 35.15 4.94 6.20
CA GLU A 59 35.34 4.01 5.07
C GLU A 59 34.02 3.48 4.53
N PHE A 60 32.99 3.26 5.38
CA PHE A 60 31.66 2.90 4.92
C PHE A 60 30.94 4.10 4.30
N ASN A 61 30.99 5.29 4.92
CA ASN A 61 30.46 6.51 4.30
C ASN A 61 31.22 6.85 3.02
N TYR A 62 32.53 6.61 2.96
CA TYR A 62 33.32 6.73 1.75
C TYR A 62 32.93 5.66 0.73
N ALA A 63 32.76 4.38 1.08
CA ALA A 63 32.27 3.35 0.17
C ALA A 63 30.85 3.64 -0.33
N MET A 64 29.98 4.18 0.52
CA MET A 64 28.62 4.62 0.18
C MET A 64 28.61 5.93 -0.62
N ASN A 65 29.61 6.80 -0.47
CA ASN A 65 29.74 8.05 -1.23
C ASN A 65 30.52 7.87 -2.56
N VAL A 66 31.47 6.93 -2.61
CA VAL A 66 32.33 6.61 -3.77
C VAL A 66 31.65 5.64 -4.72
N LEU A 67 30.77 4.76 -4.20
CA LEU A 67 29.86 3.94 -5.01
C LEU A 67 28.48 4.60 -5.07
N ASP A 68 28.38 5.74 -5.75
CA ASP A 68 27.14 6.47 -6.09
C ASP A 68 25.90 6.03 -5.28
N GLY A 69 25.92 6.35 -3.97
CA GLY A 69 25.15 5.68 -2.92
C GLY A 69 23.65 5.62 -3.16
N LYS A 70 23.11 6.54 -3.97
CA LYS A 70 21.70 6.56 -4.38
C LYS A 70 21.32 5.31 -5.17
N ILE A 71 22.17 4.81 -6.08
CA ILE A 71 21.83 3.69 -6.98
C ILE A 71 21.78 2.35 -6.23
N LEU A 72 22.72 2.09 -5.32
CA LEU A 72 22.76 0.84 -4.55
C LEU A 72 21.65 0.79 -3.48
N ILE A 73 21.40 1.92 -2.83
CA ILE A 73 20.30 2.12 -1.87
C ILE A 73 18.94 1.92 -2.57
N ILE A 74 18.71 2.55 -3.73
CA ILE A 74 17.49 2.39 -4.54
C ILE A 74 17.30 0.94 -5.00
N THR A 75 18.38 0.25 -5.42
CA THR A 75 18.32 -1.14 -5.90
C THR A 75 18.06 -2.12 -4.76
N LYS A 76 18.62 -1.87 -3.56
CA LYS A 76 18.36 -2.68 -2.36
C LYS A 76 16.94 -2.45 -1.80
N TYR A 77 16.41 -1.22 -1.82
CA TYR A 77 15.02 -0.96 -1.43
C TYR A 77 13.99 -1.53 -2.39
N LYS A 78 14.30 -1.64 -3.68
CA LYS A 78 13.46 -2.40 -4.62
C LYS A 78 13.34 -3.85 -4.18
N ASN A 79 14.37 -4.45 -3.59
CA ASN A 79 14.32 -5.84 -3.10
C ASN A 79 13.53 -5.97 -1.79
N VAL A 80 13.73 -5.06 -0.83
CA VAL A 80 12.91 -5.00 0.39
C VAL A 80 11.43 -4.76 0.06
N ALA A 81 11.12 -3.84 -0.85
CA ALA A 81 9.77 -3.64 -1.35
C ALA A 81 9.26 -4.90 -2.09
N LYS A 82 10.11 -5.58 -2.88
CA LYS A 82 9.80 -6.86 -3.55
C LYS A 82 9.32 -7.92 -2.57
N GLU A 83 10.01 -8.04 -1.44
CA GLU A 83 9.75 -9.01 -0.36
C GLU A 83 8.56 -8.61 0.55
N LEU A 84 8.39 -7.32 0.84
CA LEU A 84 7.35 -6.83 1.77
C LEU A 84 5.94 -6.77 1.18
N ILE A 85 5.81 -6.27 -0.05
CA ILE A 85 4.48 -5.97 -0.61
C ILE A 85 3.62 -7.22 -0.89
N PRO A 86 4.17 -8.42 -1.16
CA PRO A 86 3.36 -9.63 -1.25
C PRO A 86 2.59 -9.98 0.02
N THR A 87 3.06 -9.56 1.21
CA THR A 87 2.44 -9.90 2.50
C THR A 87 1.45 -8.85 3.00
N SER A 88 1.73 -7.56 2.81
CA SER A 88 0.79 -6.48 3.08
C SER A 88 0.98 -5.33 2.08
N LEU A 89 -0.11 -4.73 1.62
CA LEU A 89 -0.04 -3.64 0.64
C LEU A 89 0.24 -2.29 1.31
N TYR A 90 -0.17 -2.14 2.58
CA TYR A 90 0.09 -0.96 3.41
C TYR A 90 0.77 -1.39 4.71
N HIS A 91 2.01 -0.92 4.90
CA HIS A 91 2.78 -1.15 6.12
C HIS A 91 2.88 0.15 6.93
N SER A 92 2.98 -0.01 8.25
CA SER A 92 3.38 1.02 9.20
C SER A 92 4.88 1.31 9.13
N ASP A 93 5.28 2.45 9.69
CA ASP A 93 6.68 2.88 9.72
C ASP A 93 7.56 1.90 10.50
N ILE A 94 7.00 1.28 11.55
CA ILE A 94 7.66 0.23 12.33
C ILE A 94 7.87 -1.03 11.49
N GLU A 95 6.90 -1.43 10.67
CA GLU A 95 7.03 -2.59 9.80
C GLU A 95 8.05 -2.37 8.69
N TYR A 96 8.08 -1.18 8.09
CA TYR A 96 9.15 -0.81 7.15
C TYR A 96 10.52 -0.87 7.81
N ARG A 97 10.65 -0.37 9.04
CA ARG A 97 11.91 -0.43 9.80
C ARG A 97 12.33 -1.86 10.07
N LYS A 98 11.45 -2.67 10.65
CA LYS A 98 11.72 -4.08 11.00
C LYS A 98 12.12 -4.91 9.79
N ALA A 99 11.46 -4.70 8.65
CA ALA A 99 11.81 -5.39 7.42
C ALA A 99 13.20 -5.02 6.91
N LEU A 100 13.56 -3.73 6.99
CA LEU A 100 14.88 -3.28 6.61
C LEU A 100 15.95 -3.78 7.60
N GLU A 101 15.66 -3.78 8.90
CA GLU A 101 16.51 -4.38 9.93
C GLU A 101 16.74 -5.87 9.66
N THR A 102 15.69 -6.62 9.31
CA THR A 102 15.79 -8.05 8.96
C THR A 102 16.68 -8.27 7.74
N TYR A 103 16.52 -7.44 6.71
CA TYR A 103 17.38 -7.45 5.53
C TYR A 103 18.84 -7.14 5.89
N LEU A 104 19.07 -6.10 6.69
CA LEU A 104 20.42 -5.72 7.14
C LEU A 104 21.06 -6.81 8.00
N SER A 105 20.32 -7.47 8.88
CA SER A 105 20.84 -8.60 9.65
C SER A 105 21.35 -9.74 8.76
N LYS A 106 20.71 -9.95 7.60
CA LYS A 106 21.11 -11.01 6.65
C LYS A 106 22.33 -10.66 5.81
N TYR A 107 22.49 -9.39 5.43
CA TYR A 107 23.49 -8.97 4.44
C TYR A 107 24.56 -8.00 4.97
N ALA A 108 24.39 -7.49 6.19
CA ALA A 108 25.21 -6.47 6.83
C ALA A 108 25.03 -6.51 8.37
N GLU A 109 25.16 -7.69 8.98
CA GLU A 109 24.81 -8.00 10.38
C GLU A 109 25.35 -6.99 11.40
N TYR A 110 26.57 -6.50 11.20
CA TYR A 110 27.23 -5.57 12.12
C TYR A 110 26.90 -4.10 11.89
N TYR A 111 26.17 -3.74 10.83
CA TYR A 111 25.95 -2.35 10.44
C TYR A 111 25.25 -1.54 11.53
N ILE A 112 24.08 -1.98 11.97
CA ILE A 112 23.28 -1.28 13.00
C ILE A 112 24.06 -1.22 14.31
N LYS A 113 24.79 -2.29 14.66
CA LYS A 113 25.64 -2.34 15.85
C LYS A 113 26.78 -1.32 15.78
N ASN A 114 27.38 -1.13 14.60
CA ASN A 114 28.52 -0.24 14.40
C ASN A 114 28.11 1.24 14.45
N ILE A 115 26.97 1.60 13.85
CA ILE A 115 26.48 2.99 13.88
C ILE A 115 25.73 3.32 15.19
N GLY A 116 25.22 2.31 15.88
CA GLY A 116 24.42 2.45 17.09
C GLY A 116 22.92 2.63 16.82
N GLN A 117 22.09 2.11 17.74
CA GLN A 117 20.63 2.11 17.65
C GLN A 117 20.04 3.52 17.42
N ASN A 118 20.51 4.53 18.16
CA ASN A 118 19.97 5.89 18.04
C ASN A 118 20.28 6.51 16.67
N ALA A 119 21.51 6.33 16.18
CA ALA A 119 21.90 6.82 14.85
C ALA A 119 21.14 6.08 13.73
N TRP A 120 20.90 4.78 13.91
CA TRP A 120 20.06 4.00 13.02
C TRP A 120 18.62 4.53 12.97
N ILE A 121 18.01 4.79 14.13
CA ILE A 121 16.63 5.30 14.21
C ILE A 121 16.51 6.66 13.53
N SER A 122 17.45 7.59 13.77
CA SER A 122 17.47 8.89 13.07
C SER A 122 17.68 8.71 11.56
N LEU A 123 18.67 7.92 11.14
CA LEU A 123 18.91 7.65 9.71
C LEU A 123 17.65 7.10 9.01
N PHE A 124 16.99 6.13 9.64
CA PHE A 124 15.78 5.53 9.12
C PHE A 124 14.66 6.56 8.96
N SER A 125 14.33 7.28 10.03
CA SER A 125 13.24 8.26 10.05
C SER A 125 13.48 9.41 9.08
N ASP A 126 14.69 9.96 9.07
CA ASP A 126 15.00 11.22 8.39
C ASP A 126 15.26 11.02 6.88
N LYS A 127 15.84 9.88 6.49
CA LYS A 127 16.29 9.65 5.11
C LYS A 127 15.62 8.46 4.45
N LEU A 128 15.54 7.32 5.13
CA LEU A 128 15.18 6.06 4.47
C LEU A 128 13.67 5.85 4.34
N LEU A 129 12.90 6.31 5.33
CA LEU A 129 11.46 6.09 5.40
C LEU A 129 10.72 6.67 4.19
N ALA A 130 11.04 7.90 3.80
CA ALA A 130 10.41 8.57 2.66
C ALA A 130 10.71 7.85 1.32
N GLU A 131 11.95 7.39 1.15
CA GLU A 131 12.36 6.64 -0.04
C GLU A 131 11.63 5.29 -0.14
N ILE A 132 11.57 4.54 0.95
CA ILE A 132 10.89 3.23 1.00
C ILE A 132 9.39 3.41 0.74
N LYS A 133 8.74 4.38 1.41
CA LYS A 133 7.33 4.72 1.16
C LYS A 133 7.09 5.04 -0.30
N THR A 134 7.97 5.81 -0.94
CA THR A 134 7.88 6.15 -2.36
C THR A 134 7.98 4.93 -3.27
N LYS A 135 8.90 3.99 -2.99
CA LYS A 135 9.03 2.75 -3.77
C LYS A 135 7.82 1.82 -3.58
N CYS A 136 7.32 1.70 -2.35
CA CYS A 136 6.13 0.91 -2.07
C CYS A 136 4.89 1.49 -2.75
N ARG A 137 4.73 2.82 -2.73
CA ARG A 137 3.68 3.53 -3.48
C ARG A 137 3.78 3.27 -4.98
N SER A 138 4.98 3.37 -5.56
CA SER A 138 5.18 3.08 -6.99
C SER A 138 4.72 1.67 -7.34
N ARG A 139 5.09 0.67 -6.53
CA ARG A 139 4.71 -0.72 -6.79
C ARG A 139 3.22 -0.98 -6.56
N ARG A 140 2.58 -0.30 -5.61
CA ARG A 140 1.12 -0.29 -5.48
C ARG A 140 0.46 0.29 -6.75
N ASN A 141 0.97 1.39 -7.28
CA ASN A 141 0.44 1.95 -8.53
C ASN A 141 0.58 0.97 -9.71
N ASP A 142 1.69 0.22 -9.79
CA ASP A 142 1.85 -0.85 -10.79
C ASP A 142 0.79 -1.95 -10.65
N PHE A 143 0.48 -2.34 -9.40
CA PHE A 143 -0.62 -3.27 -9.13
C PHE A 143 -1.98 -2.68 -9.49
N ALA A 144 -2.25 -1.41 -9.17
CA ALA A 144 -3.50 -0.73 -9.54
C ALA A 144 -3.71 -0.73 -11.07
N ALA A 145 -2.65 -0.44 -11.84
CA ALA A 145 -2.68 -0.51 -13.29
C ALA A 145 -2.93 -1.94 -13.80
N SER A 146 -2.28 -2.93 -13.18
CA SER A 146 -2.46 -4.35 -13.52
C SER A 146 -3.88 -4.84 -13.19
N ILE A 147 -4.44 -4.43 -12.04
CA ILE A 147 -5.82 -4.74 -11.63
C ILE A 147 -6.81 -4.13 -12.62
N ARG A 148 -6.62 -2.86 -13.00
CA ARG A 148 -7.46 -2.22 -14.02
C ARG A 148 -7.45 -3.01 -15.33
N SER A 149 -6.27 -3.41 -15.81
CA SER A 149 -6.13 -4.19 -17.04
C SER A 149 -6.80 -5.56 -16.92
N ALA A 150 -6.56 -6.27 -15.82
CA ALA A 150 -7.15 -7.58 -15.54
C ALA A 150 -8.68 -7.51 -15.43
N MET A 151 -9.23 -6.49 -14.76
CA MET A 151 -10.67 -6.23 -14.66
C MET A 151 -11.30 -6.13 -16.05
N PHE A 152 -10.77 -5.28 -16.94
CA PHE A 152 -11.28 -5.17 -18.31
C PHE A 152 -11.11 -6.48 -19.09
N SER A 153 -10.02 -7.22 -18.87
CA SER A 153 -9.80 -8.52 -19.52
C SER A 153 -10.79 -9.59 -19.06
N VAL A 154 -11.12 -9.65 -17.78
CA VAL A 154 -12.02 -10.65 -17.19
C VAL A 154 -13.47 -10.42 -17.62
N PHE A 155 -13.91 -9.16 -17.68
CA PHE A 155 -15.24 -8.85 -18.22
C PHE A 155 -15.29 -8.94 -19.75
N GLY A 156 -14.21 -8.54 -20.43
CA GLY A 156 -14.15 -8.46 -21.88
C GLY A 156 -14.96 -7.28 -22.46
N GLU A 157 -14.62 -6.88 -23.69
CA GLU A 157 -15.15 -5.67 -24.33
C GLU A 157 -16.68 -5.71 -24.52
N GLN A 158 -17.26 -6.91 -24.63
CA GLN A 158 -18.70 -7.09 -24.80
C GLN A 158 -19.48 -6.71 -23.55
N ARG A 159 -18.90 -6.92 -22.36
CA ARG A 159 -19.56 -6.71 -21.06
C ARG A 159 -19.10 -5.45 -20.35
N LEU A 160 -17.87 -4.98 -20.61
CA LEU A 160 -17.34 -3.76 -20.03
C LEU A 160 -16.41 -3.06 -21.03
N LYS A 161 -16.92 -1.99 -21.65
CA LYS A 161 -16.16 -1.17 -22.59
C LYS A 161 -15.02 -0.46 -21.87
N ARG A 162 -13.83 -0.40 -22.48
CA ARG A 162 -12.70 0.35 -21.90
C ARG A 162 -12.95 1.87 -21.90
N ILE A 163 -12.42 2.54 -20.88
CA ILE A 163 -12.38 3.99 -20.78
C ILE A 163 -10.98 4.47 -20.38
N ASP A 164 -10.56 5.61 -20.93
CA ASP A 164 -9.26 6.23 -20.64
C ASP A 164 -9.38 7.26 -19.51
N ASN A 165 -8.32 7.43 -18.71
CA ASN A 165 -8.26 8.38 -17.60
C ASN A 165 -8.32 9.86 -18.04
N ASN A 166 -8.01 10.15 -19.31
CA ASN A 166 -8.10 11.48 -19.91
C ASN A 166 -9.47 11.73 -20.57
N SER A 167 -10.43 10.80 -20.44
CA SER A 167 -11.79 11.02 -20.90
C SER A 167 -12.42 12.20 -20.15
N PRO A 168 -13.22 13.05 -20.83
CA PRO A 168 -13.94 14.13 -20.17
C PRO A 168 -14.85 13.59 -19.05
N SER A 169 -15.02 14.35 -17.97
CA SER A 169 -15.82 13.93 -16.81
C SER A 169 -17.25 13.52 -17.19
N MET A 170 -17.87 14.21 -18.15
CA MET A 170 -19.20 13.85 -18.68
C MET A 170 -19.22 12.45 -19.29
N LYS A 171 -18.23 12.12 -20.12
CA LYS A 171 -18.09 10.79 -20.74
C LYS A 171 -17.83 9.70 -19.70
N ILE A 172 -17.08 10.01 -18.64
CA ILE A 172 -16.86 9.09 -17.52
C ILE A 172 -18.18 8.83 -16.78
N ALA A 173 -18.95 9.88 -16.48
CA ALA A 173 -20.24 9.77 -15.82
C ALA A 173 -21.22 8.93 -16.65
N GLU A 174 -21.36 9.21 -17.94
CA GLU A 174 -22.20 8.41 -18.86
C GLU A 174 -21.76 6.95 -18.91
N TRP A 175 -20.46 6.70 -19.02
CA TRP A 175 -19.92 5.35 -19.05
C TRP A 175 -20.20 4.58 -17.76
N LYS A 176 -20.10 5.24 -16.59
CA LYS A 176 -20.45 4.65 -15.29
C LYS A 176 -21.94 4.38 -15.12
N GLN A 177 -22.78 5.24 -15.68
CA GLN A 177 -24.24 5.08 -15.61
C GLN A 177 -24.79 4.06 -16.61
N ASN A 178 -24.00 3.68 -17.62
CA ASN A 178 -24.39 2.63 -18.55
C ASN A 178 -24.67 1.30 -17.82
N GLN A 179 -25.75 0.64 -18.23
CA GLN A 179 -26.17 -0.66 -17.72
C GLN A 179 -25.05 -1.70 -17.68
N LYS A 180 -24.18 -1.74 -18.70
CA LYS A 180 -23.05 -2.68 -18.76
C LYS A 180 -22.07 -2.49 -17.60
N THR A 181 -21.67 -1.23 -17.35
CA THR A 181 -20.74 -0.89 -16.27
C THR A 181 -21.36 -1.12 -14.90
N ARG A 182 -22.64 -0.75 -14.72
CA ARG A 182 -23.39 -1.03 -13.48
C ARG A 182 -23.51 -2.52 -13.20
N ASN A 183 -23.82 -3.32 -14.22
CA ASN A 183 -23.89 -4.77 -14.09
C ASN A 183 -22.52 -5.35 -13.71
N ALA A 184 -21.44 -4.92 -14.37
CA ALA A 184 -20.08 -5.34 -14.03
C ALA A 184 -19.70 -4.97 -12.58
N PHE A 185 -20.08 -3.77 -12.12
CA PHE A 185 -19.91 -3.37 -10.72
C PHE A 185 -20.63 -4.33 -9.77
N TYR A 186 -21.95 -4.51 -9.91
CA TYR A 186 -22.69 -5.39 -9.00
C TYR A 186 -22.22 -6.84 -9.03
N GLU A 187 -21.85 -7.35 -10.21
CA GLU A 187 -21.38 -8.72 -10.36
C GLU A 187 -20.03 -8.93 -9.67
N LEU A 188 -19.11 -7.96 -9.72
CA LEU A 188 -17.83 -8.05 -9.02
C LEU A 188 -17.99 -8.23 -7.50
N PHE A 189 -18.99 -7.57 -6.90
CA PHE A 189 -19.26 -7.64 -5.46
C PHE A 189 -20.16 -8.82 -5.05
N LYS A 190 -20.69 -9.59 -6.01
CA LYS A 190 -21.52 -10.78 -5.77
C LYS A 190 -20.86 -12.08 -6.20
N ASN A 191 -19.96 -12.04 -7.19
CA ASN A 191 -19.35 -13.21 -7.80
C ASN A 191 -17.86 -13.30 -7.43
N HIS A 192 -17.55 -14.17 -6.47
CA HIS A 192 -16.19 -14.39 -5.97
C HIS A 192 -15.22 -14.88 -7.05
N ASP A 193 -15.71 -15.60 -8.07
CA ASP A 193 -14.88 -16.11 -9.16
C ASP A 193 -14.27 -14.97 -9.99
N ILE A 194 -14.99 -13.87 -10.19
CA ILE A 194 -14.46 -12.68 -10.90
C ILE A 194 -13.32 -12.05 -10.10
N LEU A 195 -13.54 -11.83 -8.80
CA LEU A 195 -12.53 -11.26 -7.90
C LEU A 195 -11.27 -12.12 -7.89
N THR A 196 -11.45 -13.44 -7.79
CA THR A 196 -10.37 -14.43 -7.79
C THR A 196 -9.60 -14.42 -9.09
N LYS A 197 -10.28 -14.42 -10.25
CA LYS A 197 -9.65 -14.34 -11.57
C LYS A 197 -8.81 -13.08 -11.74
N ILE A 198 -9.32 -11.92 -11.29
CA ILE A 198 -8.54 -10.67 -11.29
C ILE A 198 -7.32 -10.80 -10.37
N GLY A 199 -7.52 -11.30 -9.16
CA GLY A 199 -6.47 -11.46 -8.16
C GLY A 199 -5.34 -12.39 -8.61
N HIS A 200 -5.66 -13.57 -9.13
CA HIS A 200 -4.67 -14.55 -9.63
C HIS A 200 -3.93 -14.08 -10.88
N SER A 201 -4.56 -13.24 -11.70
CA SER A 201 -3.90 -12.60 -12.85
C SER A 201 -2.81 -11.61 -12.42
N VAL A 202 -3.08 -10.84 -11.36
CA VAL A 202 -2.19 -9.78 -10.86
C VAL A 202 -1.14 -10.33 -9.88
N PHE A 203 -1.56 -11.11 -8.90
CA PHE A 203 -0.74 -11.64 -7.83
C PHE A 203 -0.38 -13.10 -8.08
N LYS A 204 0.58 -13.29 -8.99
CA LYS A 204 1.00 -14.61 -9.48
C LYS A 204 1.42 -15.59 -8.37
N GLN A 205 1.87 -15.08 -7.22
CA GLN A 205 2.24 -15.89 -6.06
C GLN A 205 1.05 -16.63 -5.41
N TYR A 206 -0.19 -16.23 -5.74
CA TYR A 206 -1.42 -16.82 -5.21
C TYR A 206 -2.21 -17.62 -6.25
N ARG A 207 -1.67 -17.96 -7.44
CA ARG A 207 -2.43 -18.68 -8.49
C ARG A 207 -3.14 -19.95 -7.99
N ASP A 208 -2.44 -20.73 -7.17
CA ASP A 208 -2.93 -22.00 -6.65
C ASP A 208 -3.21 -21.92 -5.14
N LYS A 209 -3.37 -20.70 -4.62
CA LYS A 209 -3.59 -20.41 -3.19
C LYS A 209 -4.76 -19.46 -3.03
N GLU A 210 -5.30 -19.45 -1.81
CA GLU A 210 -6.28 -18.46 -1.43
C GLU A 210 -5.66 -17.06 -1.44
N LEU A 211 -6.42 -16.08 -1.94
CA LEU A 211 -5.98 -14.71 -2.02
C LEU A 211 -6.17 -14.05 -0.64
N PRO A 212 -5.13 -13.43 -0.04
CA PRO A 212 -5.26 -12.84 1.28
C PRO A 212 -6.33 -11.75 1.30
N PHE A 213 -7.02 -11.62 2.43
CA PHE A 213 -8.10 -10.64 2.59
C PHE A 213 -7.68 -9.20 2.26
N THR A 214 -6.44 -8.82 2.61
CA THR A 214 -5.86 -7.52 2.28
C THR A 214 -5.75 -7.25 0.78
N HIS A 215 -5.49 -8.30 -0.01
CA HIS A 215 -5.40 -8.21 -1.47
C HIS A 215 -6.81 -8.12 -2.09
N CYS A 216 -7.77 -8.89 -1.58
CA CYS A 216 -9.18 -8.75 -1.96
C CYS A 216 -9.69 -7.32 -1.72
N ALA A 217 -9.46 -6.78 -0.52
CA ALA A 217 -9.84 -5.40 -0.18
C ALA A 217 -9.19 -4.37 -1.12
N TYR A 218 -7.93 -4.58 -1.50
CA TYR A 218 -7.24 -3.71 -2.46
C TYR A 218 -7.83 -3.78 -3.86
N ILE A 219 -8.08 -4.97 -4.40
CA ILE A 219 -8.70 -5.15 -5.72
C ILE A 219 -10.07 -4.47 -5.75
N LEU A 220 -10.89 -4.69 -4.72
CA LEU A 220 -12.21 -4.08 -4.62
C LEU A 220 -12.13 -2.56 -4.46
N SER A 221 -11.13 -2.04 -3.76
CA SER A 221 -10.90 -0.58 -3.66
C SER A 221 -10.61 0.05 -5.01
N ILE A 222 -9.78 -0.60 -5.83
CA ILE A 222 -9.52 -0.16 -7.20
C ILE A 222 -10.80 -0.23 -8.02
N CYS A 223 -11.48 -1.37 -8.02
CA CYS A 223 -12.67 -1.56 -8.84
C CYS A 223 -13.85 -0.67 -8.42
N ASP A 224 -13.97 -0.36 -7.13
CA ASP A 224 -14.94 0.61 -6.62
C ASP A 224 -14.68 2.00 -7.21
N ILE A 225 -13.46 2.52 -7.13
CA ILE A 225 -13.10 3.81 -7.77
C ILE A 225 -13.46 3.77 -9.26
N LEU A 226 -13.13 2.68 -9.93
CA LEU A 226 -13.30 2.57 -11.37
C LEU A 226 -14.76 2.48 -11.80
N LEU A 227 -15.57 1.64 -11.14
CA LEU A 227 -16.87 1.22 -11.66
C LEU A 227 -18.05 1.79 -10.87
N ASN A 228 -17.85 2.26 -9.64
CA ASN A 228 -18.95 2.73 -8.79
C ASN A 228 -19.67 3.92 -9.45
N PRO A 229 -20.98 3.79 -9.76
CA PRO A 229 -21.74 4.82 -10.47
C PRO A 229 -21.87 6.14 -9.69
N ASN A 230 -21.67 6.10 -8.37
CA ASN A 230 -21.76 7.27 -7.50
C ASN A 230 -20.44 8.05 -7.39
N SER A 231 -19.35 7.56 -7.99
CA SER A 231 -18.06 8.24 -7.94
C SER A 231 -17.73 8.93 -9.27
N TYR A 232 -17.38 10.21 -9.18
CA TYR A 232 -17.12 11.08 -10.35
C TYR A 232 -15.78 10.84 -11.04
N SER A 233 -14.88 10.08 -10.42
CA SER A 233 -13.51 9.88 -10.90
C SER A 233 -13.22 8.40 -11.16
N ILE A 234 -12.28 8.15 -12.06
CA ILE A 234 -11.69 6.82 -12.34
C ILE A 234 -10.18 6.81 -12.03
N LYS A 235 -9.67 7.87 -11.38
CA LYS A 235 -8.25 8.01 -11.03
C LYS A 235 -7.99 7.29 -9.70
N CYS A 236 -7.21 6.21 -9.75
CA CYS A 236 -6.77 5.46 -8.58
C CYS A 236 -5.49 6.07 -7.99
N ASN A 237 -5.60 7.18 -7.27
CA ASN A 237 -4.46 7.71 -6.50
C ASN A 237 -4.27 6.92 -5.18
N ASP A 238 -3.04 6.82 -4.68
CA ASP A 238 -2.70 5.98 -3.53
C ASP A 238 -3.51 6.33 -2.26
N LYS A 239 -3.77 7.63 -2.01
CA LYS A 239 -4.53 8.11 -0.85
C LYS A 239 -6.00 7.65 -0.91
N SER A 240 -6.66 7.83 -2.05
CA SER A 240 -8.04 7.42 -2.29
C SER A 240 -8.21 5.90 -2.27
N VAL A 241 -7.23 5.15 -2.77
CA VAL A 241 -7.21 3.69 -2.69
C VAL A 241 -7.04 3.25 -1.25
N MET A 242 -6.09 3.81 -0.51
CA MET A 242 -5.87 3.50 0.90
C MET A 242 -7.11 3.74 1.76
N LYS A 243 -7.81 4.85 1.52
CA LYS A 243 -9.06 5.19 2.24
C LYS A 243 -10.13 4.09 2.06
N ARG A 244 -10.32 3.62 0.83
CA ARG A 244 -11.25 2.51 0.51
C ARG A 244 -10.78 1.17 1.07
N VAL A 245 -9.48 0.90 1.06
CA VAL A 245 -8.94 -0.33 1.65
C VAL A 245 -9.25 -0.37 3.14
N LYS A 246 -8.99 0.72 3.86
CA LYS A 246 -9.34 0.82 5.28
C LYS A 246 -10.84 0.60 5.50
N PHE A 247 -11.69 1.23 4.70
CA PHE A 247 -13.13 1.02 4.75
C PHE A 247 -13.53 -0.45 4.54
N PHE A 248 -12.99 -1.13 3.53
CA PHE A 248 -13.29 -2.54 3.27
C PHE A 248 -12.69 -3.50 4.30
N LEU A 249 -11.56 -3.17 4.91
CA LEU A 249 -11.02 -4.00 6.00
C LEU A 249 -11.87 -3.87 7.27
N VAL A 250 -12.40 -2.69 7.58
CA VAL A 250 -13.21 -2.42 8.78
C VAL A 250 -14.66 -2.89 8.63
N ASN A 251 -15.34 -2.47 7.57
CA ASN A 251 -16.79 -2.64 7.45
C ASN A 251 -17.22 -3.98 6.87
N ASN A 252 -16.29 -4.68 6.23
CA ASN A 252 -16.59 -5.83 5.42
C ASN A 252 -16.07 -7.13 6.06
N PHE A 253 -15.46 -7.07 7.25
CA PHE A 253 -15.03 -8.23 8.03
C PHE A 253 -16.16 -9.27 8.21
N ARG A 254 -17.42 -8.81 8.38
CA ARG A 254 -18.61 -9.69 8.49
C ARG A 254 -19.13 -10.25 7.16
N LYS A 255 -18.89 -9.58 6.04
CA LYS A 255 -19.34 -10.04 4.72
C LYS A 255 -18.34 -11.04 4.14
N PHE A 256 -17.04 -10.78 4.26
CA PHE A 256 -16.00 -11.71 3.83
C PHE A 256 -15.95 -12.98 4.69
N SER A 257 -16.21 -12.91 6.00
CA SER A 257 -16.27 -14.10 6.87
C SER A 257 -17.45 -15.03 6.59
N GLN A 258 -18.39 -14.68 5.70
CA GLN A 258 -19.45 -15.59 5.24
C GLN A 258 -19.06 -16.29 3.92
N PHE A 259 -17.91 -15.94 3.35
CA PHE A 259 -17.38 -16.49 2.11
C PHE A 259 -16.07 -17.28 2.31
N PHE A 260 -15.59 -17.40 3.56
CA PHE A 260 -14.42 -18.19 3.99
C PHE A 260 -14.79 -19.08 5.18
#